data_AF-A0AAI9UE03-F1
#
_entry.id   AF-A0AAI9UE03-F1
#
_cell.length_a   1.000
_cell.length_b   1.000
_cell.length_c   1.000
_cell.angle_alpha   90.00
_cell.angle_beta   90.00
_cell.angle_gamma   90.00
#
_symmetry.space_group_name_H-M   'P 1'
#
loop_
_entity.id
_entity.type
_entity.pdbx_description
1 polymer ?
#
loop_
_entity_poly.entity_id
_entity_poly.type
_entity_poly.pdbx_seq_one_letter_code
_entity_poly.pdbx_strand_id
1 'polypeptide(L)'
;MDSSLLEVWQAAASTPFQPAVAKDSQFFIAFLLLLIGVAITGFFALNRSFINIPALGVPASAAIASAAPVEVMSAALPQPSAVPQPLFRAVASSTRPLYQLLRTISFSNKVHVQLQEDGIRMTDHRLGTAFLDKKLFTSYSLNLAEDEPLPNFQITLPALLETLQIFGAVDIATRTQKAEQDPYRSNLRNYRPDAFSNQTLGIGGTCSLVYTEEGGQFNIIIEESGVKTTASLTTYLPEIPEEIPFDRENLSFKIIMQARYLLDALAELAPTGPSRLTISASKNQPYLSLSGAGDLGSSSVDFAKGRELLETFSIQDRWTQTYKFDLIKSSSEAMRIASKISFRGDAQGVLSLQFMVEVEGGGVSFLDFRFVPFITHEDDEDEEGQDEDE
;
A
#
# COMPACT_ATOMS: atom_id res chain seq x y z
N MET A 1 7.89 3.23 39.20
CA MET A 1 6.84 2.18 39.21
C MET A 1 7.41 1.02 38.41
N ASP A 2 8.39 0.33 38.99
CA ASP A 2 9.33 -0.55 38.25
C ASP A 2 9.29 -2.00 38.75
N SER A 3 8.23 -2.39 39.46
CA SER A 3 8.18 -3.66 40.21
C SER A 3 7.59 -4.85 39.44
N SER A 4 6.94 -4.65 38.29
CA SER A 4 6.23 -5.74 37.59
C SER A 4 7.18 -6.72 36.87
N LEU A 5 8.28 -6.24 36.29
CA LEU A 5 9.23 -7.12 35.58
C LEU A 5 10.04 -8.02 36.53
N LEU A 6 10.36 -7.52 37.73
CA LEU A 6 11.10 -8.30 38.73
C LEU A 6 10.23 -9.43 39.29
N GLU A 7 8.94 -9.15 39.53
CA GLU A 7 7.94 -10.13 39.96
C GLU A 7 7.72 -11.22 38.91
N VAL A 8 7.63 -10.85 37.62
CA VAL A 8 7.51 -11.81 36.51
C VAL A 8 8.77 -12.67 36.38
N TRP A 9 9.95 -12.09 36.59
CA TRP A 9 11.22 -12.83 36.57
C TRP A 9 11.33 -13.82 37.74
N GLN A 10 10.91 -13.41 38.95
CA GLN A 10 10.87 -14.30 40.11
C GLN A 10 9.79 -15.39 39.99
N ALA A 11 8.65 -15.08 39.37
CA ALA A 11 7.62 -16.07 39.09
C ALA A 11 8.09 -17.11 38.06
N ALA A 12 8.78 -16.69 36.99
CA ALA A 12 9.36 -17.59 36.00
C ALA A 12 10.46 -18.51 36.56
N ALA A 13 11.21 -18.03 37.57
CA ALA A 13 12.20 -18.85 38.27
C ALA A 13 11.57 -19.96 39.13
N SER A 14 10.29 -19.84 39.51
CA SER A 14 9.60 -20.79 40.39
C SER A 14 8.98 -21.99 39.66
N THR A 15 8.89 -21.96 38.33
CA THR A 15 8.38 -23.07 37.51
C THR A 15 9.44 -23.53 36.50
N PRO A 16 10.45 -24.31 36.92
CA PRO A 16 11.44 -24.84 36.00
C PRO A 16 10.75 -25.76 34.98
N PHE A 17 10.88 -25.44 33.69
CA PHE A 17 10.44 -26.30 32.60
C PHE A 17 11.15 -27.65 32.70
N GLN A 18 10.41 -28.69 33.09
CA GLN A 18 10.89 -30.07 33.05
C GLN A 18 10.44 -30.69 31.73
N PRO A 19 11.31 -30.78 30.72
CA PRO A 19 10.96 -31.51 29.51
C PRO A 19 10.75 -32.98 29.86
N ALA A 20 9.66 -33.57 29.36
CA ALA A 20 9.37 -35.01 29.51
C ALA A 20 10.50 -35.91 28.96
N VAL A 21 11.36 -35.34 28.09
CA VAL A 21 12.54 -35.99 27.53
C VAL A 21 13.76 -35.10 27.79
N ALA A 22 14.72 -35.62 28.55
CA ALA A 22 15.97 -34.92 28.85
C ALA A 22 16.69 -34.53 27.54
N LYS A 23 17.26 -33.32 27.50
CA LYS A 23 17.88 -32.74 26.29
C LYS A 23 18.94 -33.66 25.65
N ASP A 24 19.67 -34.40 26.47
CA ASP A 24 20.71 -35.34 26.03
C ASP A 24 20.15 -36.66 25.47
N SER A 25 18.86 -36.95 25.70
CA SER A 25 18.19 -38.18 25.25
C SER A 25 17.30 -38.01 24.02
N GLN A 26 17.07 -36.76 23.58
CA GLN A 26 16.16 -36.44 22.47
C GLN A 26 16.58 -37.12 21.16
N PHE A 27 17.88 -37.11 20.87
CA PHE A 27 18.39 -37.72 19.63
C PHE A 27 18.27 -39.24 19.64
N PHE A 28 18.50 -39.87 20.80
CA PHE A 28 18.40 -41.31 20.97
C PHE A 28 16.95 -41.78 20.84
N ILE A 29 16.01 -41.07 21.46
CA ILE A 29 14.58 -41.40 21.39
C ILE A 29 14.05 -41.20 19.98
N ALA A 30 14.42 -40.10 19.30
CA ALA A 30 14.05 -39.87 17.90
C ALA A 30 14.59 -40.97 16.98
N PHE A 31 15.85 -41.38 17.15
CA PHE A 31 16.46 -42.46 16.38
C PHE A 31 15.77 -43.81 16.63
N LEU A 32 15.44 -44.13 17.88
CA LEU A 32 14.72 -45.36 18.23
C LEU A 32 13.33 -45.40 17.58
N LEU A 33 12.57 -44.30 17.65
CA LEU A 33 11.24 -44.20 17.04
C LEU A 33 11.29 -44.34 15.52
N LEU A 34 12.29 -43.74 14.88
CA LEU A 34 12.49 -43.86 13.43
C LEU A 34 12.83 -45.30 13.03
N LEU A 35 13.70 -45.98 13.79
CA LEU A 35 14.06 -47.38 13.54
C LEU A 35 12.83 -48.29 13.69
N ILE A 36 12.00 -48.07 14.73
CA ILE A 36 10.74 -48.80 14.92
C ILE A 36 9.79 -48.56 13.73
N GLY A 37 9.65 -47.31 13.27
CA GLY A 37 8.81 -46.99 12.11
C GLY A 37 9.26 -47.68 10.83
N VAL A 38 10.57 -47.69 10.57
CA VAL A 38 11.15 -48.38 9.40
C VAL A 38 10.99 -49.90 9.51
N ALA A 39 11.18 -50.48 10.70
CA ALA A 39 11.02 -51.91 10.93
C ALA A 39 9.57 -52.36 10.75
N ILE A 40 8.59 -51.61 11.26
CA ILE A 40 7.15 -51.91 11.09
C ILE A 40 6.75 -51.79 9.63
N THR A 41 7.23 -50.75 8.94
CA THR A 41 6.96 -50.54 7.51
C THR A 41 7.58 -51.65 6.65
N GLY A 42 8.81 -52.06 6.97
CA GLY A 42 9.48 -53.19 6.32
C GLY A 42 8.75 -54.52 6.57
N PHE A 43 8.31 -54.77 7.80
CA PHE A 43 7.56 -55.97 8.15
C PHE A 43 6.20 -56.02 7.43
N PHE A 44 5.51 -54.87 7.30
CA PHE A 44 4.29 -54.76 6.50
C PHE A 44 4.53 -55.00 4.99
N ALA A 45 5.67 -54.53 4.46
CA ALA A 45 6.02 -54.73 3.05
C ALA A 45 6.32 -56.20 2.69
N LEU A 46 6.84 -56.99 3.65
CA LEU A 46 7.21 -58.39 3.43
C LEU A 46 6.06 -59.39 3.62
N ASN A 47 4.98 -59.05 4.32
CA ASN A 47 3.87 -59.97 4.57
C ASN A 47 2.51 -59.31 4.29
N ARG A 48 2.10 -59.31 3.01
CA ARG A 48 0.83 -58.72 2.56
C ARG A 48 -0.36 -59.60 2.98
N SER A 49 -0.83 -59.41 4.21
CA SER A 49 -2.14 -59.90 4.66
C SER A 49 -3.02 -58.72 5.05
N PHE A 50 -4.13 -58.54 4.34
CA PHE A 50 -5.09 -57.43 4.49
C PHE A 50 -5.75 -57.36 5.88
N ILE A 51 -5.58 -58.38 6.73
CA ILE A 51 -6.20 -58.48 8.05
C ILE A 51 -5.43 -57.70 9.15
N ASN A 52 -4.16 -57.33 8.92
CA ASN A 52 -3.34 -56.65 9.93
C ASN A 52 -3.26 -55.10 9.80
N ILE A 53 -4.00 -54.52 8.85
CA ILE A 53 -4.00 -53.07 8.58
C ILE A 53 -4.48 -52.23 9.78
N PRO A 54 -5.54 -52.59 10.54
CA PRO A 54 -5.99 -51.74 11.64
C PRO A 54 -5.10 -51.83 12.90
N ALA A 55 -4.42 -52.95 13.13
CA ALA A 55 -3.61 -53.16 14.33
C ALA A 55 -2.20 -52.55 14.24
N LEU A 56 -1.59 -52.51 13.04
CA LEU A 56 -0.22 -52.02 12.84
C LEU A 56 -0.13 -50.66 12.14
N GLY A 57 -1.15 -50.27 11.36
CA GLY A 57 -1.17 -48.99 10.65
C GLY A 57 -1.34 -47.79 11.58
N VAL A 58 -2.26 -47.87 12.55
CA VAL A 58 -2.57 -46.77 13.46
C VAL A 58 -1.37 -46.41 14.37
N PRO A 59 -0.65 -47.36 14.98
CA PRO A 59 0.54 -47.03 15.79
C PRO A 59 1.70 -46.48 14.95
N ALA A 60 1.91 -46.99 13.73
CA ALA A 60 3.01 -46.54 12.86
C ALA A 60 2.78 -45.12 12.31
N SER A 61 1.54 -44.76 12.00
CA SER A 61 1.18 -43.40 11.59
C SER A 61 1.32 -42.39 12.74
N ALA A 62 1.00 -42.79 13.97
CA ALA A 62 1.21 -41.94 15.16
C ALA A 62 2.70 -41.71 15.46
N ALA A 63 3.56 -42.73 15.28
CA ALA A 63 5.00 -42.59 15.47
C ALA A 63 5.67 -41.68 14.43
N ILE A 64 5.19 -41.67 13.19
CA ILE A 64 5.69 -40.79 12.12
C ILE A 64 5.13 -39.35 12.28
N ALA A 65 3.89 -39.19 12.73
CA ALA A 65 3.29 -37.88 13.02
C ALA A 65 3.96 -37.15 14.20
N SER A 66 4.51 -37.89 15.18
CA SER A 66 5.28 -37.33 16.31
C SER A 66 6.65 -36.76 15.92
N ALA A 67 7.16 -37.04 14.72
CA ALA A 67 8.47 -36.57 14.24
C ALA A 67 8.39 -35.34 13.31
N ALA A 68 7.18 -34.87 13.01
CA ALA A 68 6.93 -33.61 12.32
C ALA A 68 6.37 -32.58 13.31
N PRO A 69 6.81 -31.31 13.29
CA PRO A 69 6.24 -30.29 14.15
C PRO A 69 4.88 -29.89 13.57
N VAL A 70 3.83 -30.64 13.93
CA VAL A 70 2.44 -30.29 13.62
C VAL A 70 1.65 -30.23 14.92
N GLU A 71 1.68 -29.01 15.45
CA GLU A 71 0.62 -28.31 16.14
C GLU A 71 -0.81 -28.79 15.81
N VAL A 72 -1.39 -29.76 16.55
CA VAL A 72 -2.86 -29.85 16.74
C VAL A 72 -3.23 -30.53 18.07
N MET A 73 -3.99 -29.78 18.88
CA MET A 73 -4.92 -30.19 19.96
C MET A 73 -4.39 -31.02 21.13
N SER A 74 -4.04 -30.31 22.22
CA SER A 74 -4.23 -30.82 23.58
C SER A 74 -5.35 -30.02 24.25
N ALA A 75 -6.43 -30.72 24.58
CA ALA A 75 -7.46 -30.22 25.49
C ALA A 75 -6.90 -30.22 26.92
N ALA A 76 -7.21 -29.15 27.66
CA ALA A 76 -7.06 -29.03 29.11
C ALA A 76 -5.64 -29.01 29.69
N LEU A 77 -4.83 -28.01 29.32
CA LEU A 77 -3.82 -27.38 30.18
C LEU A 77 -3.82 -25.87 29.92
N PRO A 78 -3.53 -25.00 30.90
CA PRO A 78 -3.52 -23.56 30.69
C PRO A 78 -2.42 -23.22 29.68
N GLN A 79 -2.82 -22.64 28.53
CA GLN A 79 -1.90 -22.20 27.49
C GLN A 79 -0.86 -21.24 28.07
N PRO A 80 0.44 -21.39 27.76
CA PRO A 80 1.40 -20.33 28.01
C PRO A 80 1.08 -19.19 27.04
N SER A 81 0.39 -18.16 27.55
CA SER A 81 0.19 -16.84 26.93
C SER A 81 0.03 -16.85 25.40
N ALA A 82 -1.22 -16.90 24.94
CA ALA A 82 -1.56 -16.52 23.57
C ALA A 82 -0.81 -15.22 23.22
N VAL A 83 0.01 -15.25 22.16
CA VAL A 83 0.57 -14.01 21.61
C VAL A 83 -0.63 -13.12 21.30
N PRO A 84 -0.75 -11.92 21.91
CA PRO A 84 -1.90 -11.06 21.67
C PRO A 84 -2.05 -10.86 20.17
N GLN A 85 -3.22 -11.22 19.63
CA GLN A 85 -3.48 -11.02 18.20
C GLN A 85 -3.42 -9.52 17.94
N PRO A 86 -2.58 -9.06 16.99
CA PRO A 86 -2.50 -7.64 16.72
C PRO A 86 -3.84 -7.14 16.20
N LEU A 87 -4.22 -5.94 16.59
CA LEU A 87 -5.43 -5.27 16.10
C LEU A 87 -5.48 -5.27 14.57
N PHE A 88 -4.34 -5.04 13.92
CA PHE A 88 -4.23 -5.09 12.47
C PHE A 88 -2.92 -5.74 12.02
N ARG A 89 -3.03 -6.59 10.99
CA ARG A 89 -1.89 -7.19 10.31
C ARG A 89 -2.18 -7.38 8.84
N ALA A 90 -1.31 -6.83 8.00
CA ALA A 90 -1.33 -7.06 6.56
C ALA A 90 0.06 -7.50 6.08
N VAL A 91 0.11 -8.47 5.17
CA VAL A 91 1.35 -9.00 4.60
C VAL A 91 1.31 -8.80 3.09
N ALA A 92 2.28 -8.09 2.56
CA ALA A 92 2.50 -7.90 1.13
C ALA A 92 3.70 -8.73 0.67
N SER A 93 3.62 -9.27 -0.55
CA SER A 93 4.73 -9.94 -1.23
C SER A 93 5.73 -8.98 -1.88
N SER A 94 5.39 -7.68 -1.94
CA SER A 94 6.21 -6.62 -2.54
C SER A 94 5.87 -5.28 -1.93
N THR A 95 6.88 -4.44 -1.68
CA THR A 95 6.68 -3.04 -1.23
C THR A 95 6.52 -2.06 -2.38
N ARG A 96 6.88 -2.43 -3.62
CA ARG A 96 6.88 -1.52 -4.77
C ARG A 96 5.50 -0.92 -5.04
N PRO A 97 4.41 -1.72 -5.11
CA PRO A 97 3.05 -1.19 -5.18
C PRO A 97 2.74 -0.12 -4.14
N LEU A 98 3.05 -0.44 -2.87
CA LEU A 98 2.76 0.43 -1.73
C LEU A 98 3.55 1.73 -1.86
N TYR A 99 4.85 1.63 -2.14
CA TYR A 99 5.72 2.78 -2.33
C TYR A 99 5.27 3.66 -3.51
N GLN A 100 4.95 3.07 -4.66
CA GLN A 100 4.51 3.81 -5.85
C GLN A 100 3.22 4.59 -5.58
N LEU A 101 2.22 3.95 -4.96
CA LEU A 101 0.96 4.60 -4.62
C LEU A 101 1.15 5.70 -3.57
N LEU A 102 1.86 5.42 -2.49
CA LEU A 102 2.04 6.37 -1.38
C LEU A 102 2.91 7.57 -1.76
N ARG A 103 3.86 7.40 -2.68
CA ARG A 103 4.64 8.51 -3.24
C ARG A 103 3.78 9.51 -3.99
N THR A 104 2.64 9.10 -4.56
CA THR A 104 1.76 10.04 -5.27
C THR A 104 1.00 10.99 -4.37
N ILE A 105 0.89 10.68 -3.08
CA ILE A 105 0.18 11.48 -2.09
C ILE A 105 1.14 12.13 -1.07
N SER A 106 2.42 12.26 -1.40
CA SER A 106 3.43 12.83 -0.49
C SER A 106 3.54 14.35 -0.61
N PHE A 107 2.48 15.08 -0.24
CA PHE A 107 2.47 16.55 -0.24
C PHE A 107 2.90 17.12 1.11
N SER A 108 2.49 16.47 2.20
CA SER A 108 2.81 16.85 3.56
C SER A 108 3.63 15.79 4.29
N ASN A 109 4.10 16.16 5.49
CA ASN A 109 4.90 15.28 6.33
C ASN A 109 4.05 14.22 7.05
N LYS A 110 2.76 14.48 7.27
CA LYS A 110 1.88 13.61 8.05
C LYS A 110 0.72 13.13 7.19
N VAL A 111 0.51 11.82 7.17
CA VAL A 111 -0.63 11.20 6.49
C VAL A 111 -1.60 10.62 7.50
N HIS A 112 -2.89 10.79 7.27
CA HIS A 112 -3.95 10.15 8.03
C HIS A 112 -4.18 8.74 7.49
N VAL A 113 -4.07 7.74 8.36
CA VAL A 113 -4.29 6.33 8.04
C VAL A 113 -5.58 5.89 8.72
N GLN A 114 -6.48 5.34 7.93
CA GLN A 114 -7.70 4.70 8.40
C GLN A 114 -7.70 3.25 7.94
N LEU A 115 -7.76 2.33 8.90
CA LEU A 115 -7.80 0.89 8.65
C LEU A 115 -9.26 0.46 8.45
N GLN A 116 -9.56 -0.19 7.32
CA GLN A 116 -10.91 -0.64 6.96
C GLN A 116 -10.88 -2.15 6.64
N GLU A 117 -12.04 -2.82 6.59
CA GLU A 117 -12.07 -4.25 6.24
C GLU A 117 -11.75 -4.53 4.77
N ASP A 118 -12.00 -3.55 3.90
CA ASP A 118 -11.76 -3.63 2.46
C ASP A 118 -10.34 -3.20 2.06
N GLY A 119 -9.61 -2.51 2.93
CA GLY A 119 -8.27 -2.04 2.67
C GLY A 119 -7.79 -0.94 3.63
N ILE A 120 -6.71 -0.28 3.23
CA ILE A 120 -6.13 0.84 3.98
C ILE A 120 -6.39 2.13 3.21
N ARG A 121 -7.00 3.12 3.87
CA ARG A 121 -7.18 4.46 3.31
C ARG A 121 -6.13 5.39 3.90
N MET A 122 -5.30 5.98 3.05
CA MET A 122 -4.32 6.99 3.45
C MET A 122 -4.67 8.34 2.82
N THR A 123 -4.84 9.38 3.63
CA THR A 123 -5.24 10.72 3.16
C THR A 123 -4.23 11.76 3.63
N ASP A 124 -3.74 12.56 2.68
CA ASP A 124 -2.79 13.64 2.96
C ASP A 124 -3.48 15.01 2.91
N HIS A 125 -3.44 15.72 4.05
CA HIS A 125 -3.83 17.12 4.28
C HIS A 125 -4.94 17.69 3.36
N ARG A 126 -6.00 16.90 3.12
CA ARG A 126 -7.21 17.23 2.33
C ARG A 126 -7.11 17.19 0.80
N LEU A 127 -5.95 16.88 0.20
CA LEU A 127 -5.78 16.96 -1.27
C LEU A 127 -5.84 15.60 -1.98
N GLY A 128 -5.22 14.58 -1.40
CA GLY A 128 -5.06 13.28 -2.03
C GLY A 128 -5.36 12.13 -1.07
N THR A 129 -6.21 11.22 -1.52
CA THR A 129 -6.51 9.96 -0.83
C THR A 129 -6.04 8.80 -1.69
N ALA A 130 -5.15 7.98 -1.14
CA ALA A 130 -4.78 6.70 -1.70
C ALA A 130 -5.57 5.58 -1.02
N PHE A 131 -6.21 4.73 -1.81
CA PHE A 131 -6.88 3.54 -1.32
C PHE A 131 -6.11 2.29 -1.72
N LEU A 132 -5.65 1.54 -0.71
CA LEU A 132 -4.90 0.31 -0.85
C LEU A 132 -5.85 -0.87 -0.63
N ASP A 133 -6.34 -1.48 -1.72
CA ASP A 133 -7.26 -2.63 -1.67
C ASP A 133 -6.58 -3.81 -0.96
N LYS A 134 -7.33 -4.55 -0.13
CA LYS A 134 -6.88 -5.79 0.52
C LYS A 134 -6.24 -6.79 -0.44
N LYS A 135 -6.61 -6.77 -1.73
CA LYS A 135 -6.03 -7.62 -2.79
C LYS A 135 -4.55 -7.37 -3.06
N LEU A 136 -4.01 -6.22 -2.65
CA LEU A 136 -2.57 -5.93 -2.69
C LEU A 136 -1.79 -6.79 -1.68
N PHE A 137 -2.47 -7.35 -0.69
CA PHE A 137 -1.88 -8.12 0.40
C PHE A 137 -2.17 -9.61 0.22
N THR A 138 -1.18 -10.45 0.51
CA THR A 138 -1.33 -11.91 0.55
C THR A 138 -2.12 -12.36 1.78
N SER A 139 -2.05 -11.58 2.86
CA SER A 139 -2.83 -11.77 4.08
C SER A 139 -3.27 -10.42 4.59
N TYR A 140 -4.54 -10.29 4.97
CA TYR A 140 -5.11 -9.07 5.54
C TYR A 140 -6.05 -9.48 6.69
N SER A 141 -5.73 -9.05 7.91
CA SER A 141 -6.52 -9.32 9.10
C SER A 141 -6.67 -8.04 9.91
N LEU A 142 -7.92 -7.65 10.15
CA LEU A 142 -8.31 -6.56 11.02
C LEU A 142 -9.21 -7.16 12.10
N ASN A 143 -8.72 -7.16 13.33
CA ASN A 143 -9.38 -7.75 14.48
C ASN A 143 -10.07 -6.63 15.27
N LEU A 144 -11.29 -6.30 14.90
CA LEU A 144 -12.14 -5.34 15.60
C LEU A 144 -13.26 -6.08 16.32
N ALA A 145 -13.62 -5.62 17.52
CA ALA A 145 -14.85 -6.04 18.16
C ALA A 145 -16.04 -5.45 17.39
N GLU A 146 -17.17 -6.18 17.33
CA GLU A 146 -18.42 -5.64 16.80
C GLU A 146 -18.75 -4.34 17.55
N ASP A 147 -19.02 -3.25 16.80
CA ASP A 147 -19.31 -1.88 17.27
C ASP A 147 -18.13 -0.95 17.61
N GLU A 148 -16.86 -1.36 17.49
CA GLU A 148 -15.74 -0.42 17.66
C GLU A 148 -15.50 0.47 16.41
N PRO A 149 -15.15 1.76 16.60
CA PRO A 149 -14.84 2.64 15.49
C PRO A 149 -13.60 2.15 14.73
N LEU A 150 -13.57 2.40 13.43
CA LEU A 150 -12.42 2.06 12.58
C LEU A 150 -11.15 2.76 13.10
N PRO A 151 -10.05 2.03 13.33
CA PRO A 151 -8.81 2.60 13.83
C PRO A 151 -8.30 3.70 12.90
N ASN A 152 -8.03 4.86 13.48
CA ASN A 152 -7.53 6.01 12.76
C ASN A 152 -6.35 6.65 13.51
N PHE A 153 -5.29 6.97 12.77
CA PHE A 153 -4.09 7.57 13.34
C PHE A 153 -3.32 8.31 12.27
N GLN A 154 -2.39 9.16 12.67
CA GLN A 154 -1.47 9.81 11.76
C GLN A 154 -0.07 9.21 11.87
N ILE A 155 0.65 9.12 10.76
CA ILE A 155 2.06 8.74 10.73
C ILE A 155 2.86 9.68 9.84
N THR A 156 4.16 9.71 10.07
CA THR A 156 5.12 10.44 9.24
C THR A 156 5.30 9.74 7.90
N LEU A 157 4.76 10.32 6.82
CA LEU A 157 4.78 9.71 5.48
C LEU A 157 6.19 9.56 4.91
N PRO A 158 7.12 10.53 5.05
CA PRO A 158 8.51 10.34 4.62
C PRO A 158 9.18 9.13 5.27
N ALA A 159 8.97 8.90 6.57
CA ALA A 159 9.51 7.74 7.28
C ALA A 159 8.91 6.43 6.77
N LEU A 160 7.61 6.42 6.44
CA LEU A 160 6.96 5.28 5.80
C LEU A 160 7.56 5.01 4.41
N LEU A 161 7.80 6.04 3.61
CA LEU A 161 8.37 5.89 2.27
C LEU A 161 9.83 5.39 2.33
N GLU A 162 10.65 5.95 3.21
CA GLU A 162 12.04 5.51 3.42
C GLU A 162 12.10 4.05 3.86
N THR A 163 11.24 3.64 4.80
CA THR A 163 11.19 2.25 5.27
C THR A 163 10.75 1.29 4.17
N LEU A 164 9.78 1.67 3.33
CA LEU A 164 9.37 0.86 2.17
C LEU A 164 10.47 0.76 1.08
N GLN A 165 11.35 1.75 0.97
CA GLN A 165 12.49 1.75 0.05
C GLN A 165 13.68 0.89 0.51
N ILE A 166 13.75 0.51 1.79
CA ILE A 166 14.74 -0.45 2.27
C ILE A 166 14.68 -1.73 1.43
N PHE A 167 13.47 -2.12 1.03
CA PHE A 167 13.21 -3.18 0.08
C PHE A 167 13.70 -2.79 -1.33
N GLY A 168 14.76 -3.44 -1.81
CA GLY A 168 15.39 -3.15 -3.09
C GLY A 168 16.66 -2.28 -3.03
N ALA A 169 16.87 -1.49 -1.96
CA ALA A 169 18.16 -0.86 -1.71
C ALA A 169 19.27 -1.91 -1.48
N VAL A 170 18.93 -3.01 -0.81
CA VAL A 170 19.80 -4.19 -0.63
C VAL A 170 20.17 -4.82 -1.99
N ASP A 171 19.22 -4.85 -2.91
CA ASP A 171 19.39 -5.42 -4.26
C ASP A 171 20.29 -4.51 -5.14
N ILE A 172 20.20 -3.18 -4.98
CA ILE A 172 21.12 -2.23 -5.62
C ILE A 172 22.52 -2.34 -5.01
N ALA A 173 22.64 -2.40 -3.68
CA ALA A 173 23.92 -2.53 -3.00
C ALA A 173 24.65 -3.84 -3.37
N THR A 174 23.94 -4.96 -3.45
CA THR A 174 24.50 -6.24 -3.90
C THR A 174 24.88 -6.23 -5.38
N ARG A 175 24.13 -5.53 -6.25
CA ARG A 175 24.55 -5.29 -7.65
C ARG A 175 25.82 -4.47 -7.74
N THR A 176 25.93 -3.38 -6.96
CA THR A 176 27.12 -2.52 -6.95
C THR A 176 28.35 -3.29 -6.44
N GLN A 177 28.21 -4.07 -5.37
CA GLN A 177 29.29 -4.93 -4.86
C GLN A 177 29.71 -6.00 -5.88
N LYS A 178 28.77 -6.65 -6.58
CA LYS A 178 29.08 -7.58 -7.67
C LYS A 178 29.76 -6.90 -8.86
N ALA A 179 29.40 -5.66 -9.16
CA ALA A 179 30.03 -4.88 -10.22
C ALA A 179 31.47 -4.47 -9.86
N GLU A 180 31.75 -4.18 -8.59
CA GLU A 180 33.12 -3.90 -8.10
C GLU A 180 34.01 -5.16 -8.06
N GLN A 181 33.44 -6.34 -7.88
CA GLN A 181 34.19 -7.60 -7.78
C GLN A 181 34.72 -8.12 -9.14
N ASP A 182 34.17 -7.66 -10.27
CA ASP A 182 34.58 -8.06 -11.63
C ASP A 182 34.65 -6.85 -12.60
N PRO A 183 35.73 -6.03 -12.54
CA PRO A 183 35.90 -4.82 -13.38
C PRO A 183 36.03 -5.09 -14.89
N TYR A 184 36.11 -6.36 -15.32
CA TYR A 184 36.23 -6.76 -16.73
C TYR A 184 34.90 -7.20 -17.38
N ARG A 185 33.77 -7.18 -16.66
CA ARG A 185 32.46 -7.37 -17.29
C ARG A 185 32.04 -6.10 -18.04
N SER A 186 31.85 -6.23 -19.35
CA SER A 186 31.46 -5.12 -20.22
C SER A 186 30.09 -4.53 -19.83
N ASN A 187 30.03 -3.20 -19.77
CA ASN A 187 28.84 -2.37 -19.46
C ASN A 187 27.64 -2.56 -20.41
N LEU A 188 27.76 -3.38 -21.47
CA LEU A 188 26.71 -3.60 -22.46
C LEU A 188 25.59 -4.54 -21.97
N ARG A 189 25.72 -5.16 -20.79
CA ARG A 189 24.67 -6.02 -20.20
C ARG A 189 23.90 -5.41 -19.02
N ASN A 190 24.27 -4.22 -18.55
CA ASN A 190 23.64 -3.59 -17.37
C ASN A 190 22.17 -3.18 -17.56
N TYR A 191 21.64 -3.21 -18.78
CA TYR A 191 20.26 -2.86 -19.10
C TYR A 191 19.31 -4.05 -19.28
N ARG A 192 19.79 -5.30 -19.11
CA ARG A 192 18.91 -6.47 -19.05
C ARG A 192 18.67 -6.85 -17.60
N PRO A 193 17.40 -7.01 -17.16
CA PRO A 193 17.12 -7.62 -15.87
C PRO A 193 17.85 -8.97 -15.80
N ASP A 194 18.68 -9.16 -14.78
CA ASP A 194 19.40 -10.43 -14.60
C ASP A 194 18.35 -11.53 -14.43
N ALA A 195 18.40 -12.57 -15.28
CA ALA A 195 17.43 -13.67 -15.27
C ALA A 195 17.41 -14.45 -13.93
N PHE A 196 18.42 -14.19 -13.07
CA PHE A 196 18.59 -14.77 -11.74
C PHE A 196 18.64 -13.70 -10.62
N SER A 197 18.14 -12.48 -10.88
CA SER A 197 17.90 -11.55 -9.78
C SER A 197 16.80 -12.13 -8.88
N ASN A 198 16.84 -11.88 -7.57
CA ASN A 198 15.78 -12.32 -6.64
C ASN A 198 14.38 -11.87 -7.11
N GLN A 199 14.32 -10.73 -7.83
CA GLN A 199 13.13 -10.23 -8.52
C GLN A 199 12.64 -11.12 -9.67
N THR A 200 13.53 -11.64 -10.51
CA THR A 200 13.16 -12.50 -11.66
C THR A 200 12.85 -13.94 -11.23
N LEU A 201 13.39 -14.37 -10.08
CA LEU A 201 13.20 -15.71 -9.53
C LEU A 201 12.00 -15.83 -8.58
N GLY A 202 11.25 -14.74 -8.33
CA GLY A 202 10.10 -14.76 -7.44
C GLY A 202 10.46 -14.99 -5.96
N ILE A 203 11.73 -14.81 -5.60
CA ILE A 203 12.21 -14.81 -4.20
C ILE A 203 11.96 -13.39 -3.65
N GLY A 204 10.70 -12.99 -3.64
CA GLY A 204 10.28 -11.70 -3.08
C GLY A 204 10.41 -11.77 -1.57
N GLY A 205 11.10 -10.80 -0.95
CA GLY A 205 10.97 -10.61 0.48
C GLY A 205 9.52 -10.23 0.83
N THR A 206 9.13 -10.43 2.09
CA THR A 206 7.78 -10.08 2.56
C THR A 206 7.81 -8.78 3.34
N CYS A 207 6.74 -7.99 3.22
CA CYS A 207 6.53 -6.79 4.03
C CYS A 207 5.27 -7.00 4.86
N SER A 208 5.42 -7.05 6.19
CA SER A 208 4.31 -7.14 7.12
C SER A 208 4.10 -5.79 7.81
N LEU A 209 2.90 -5.23 7.64
CA LEU A 209 2.39 -4.08 8.37
C LEU A 209 1.66 -4.61 9.60
N VAL A 210 2.03 -4.14 10.79
CA VAL A 210 1.49 -4.64 12.06
C VAL A 210 1.16 -3.47 12.98
N TYR A 211 -0.06 -3.46 13.50
CA TYR A 211 -0.53 -2.52 14.50
C TYR A 211 -1.16 -3.31 15.65
N THR A 212 -0.58 -3.22 16.84
CA THR A 212 -0.89 -4.13 17.95
C THR A 212 -2.10 -3.68 18.75
N GLU A 213 -2.13 -2.39 19.10
CA GLU A 213 -3.13 -1.78 19.98
C GLU A 213 -3.36 -0.32 19.58
N GLU A 214 -4.53 0.22 19.91
CA GLU A 214 -4.83 1.63 19.67
C GLU A 214 -3.87 2.54 20.45
N GLY A 215 -3.32 3.56 19.78
CA GLY A 215 -2.26 4.43 20.32
C GLY A 215 -0.84 3.83 20.35
N GLY A 216 -0.69 2.54 19.99
CA GLY A 216 0.61 1.88 19.86
C GLY A 216 1.38 2.28 18.60
N GLN A 217 2.60 1.80 18.42
CA GLN A 217 3.40 2.09 17.23
C GLN A 217 2.95 1.28 16.01
N PHE A 218 3.09 1.87 14.81
CA PHE A 218 2.85 1.17 13.55
C PHE A 218 4.15 0.51 13.08
N ASN A 219 4.19 -0.82 13.17
CA ASN A 219 5.39 -1.61 12.89
C ASN A 219 5.40 -2.11 11.44
N ILE A 220 6.53 -1.91 10.77
CA ILE A 220 6.78 -2.39 9.41
C ILE A 220 7.93 -3.38 9.49
N ILE A 221 7.64 -4.63 9.16
CA ILE A 221 8.57 -5.75 9.23
C ILE A 221 8.85 -6.20 7.81
N ILE A 222 10.08 -6.00 7.36
CA ILE A 222 10.54 -6.42 6.04
C ILE A 222 11.48 -7.61 6.23
N GLU A 223 11.21 -8.71 5.53
CA GLU A 223 12.04 -9.91 5.57
C GLU A 223 12.49 -10.27 4.16
N GLU A 224 13.81 -10.24 3.92
CA GLU A 224 14.42 -10.54 2.62
C GLU A 224 15.71 -11.33 2.81
N SER A 225 15.88 -12.43 2.07
CA SER A 225 17.12 -13.24 2.06
C SER A 225 17.61 -13.65 3.46
N GLY A 226 16.70 -13.88 4.41
CA GLY A 226 17.02 -14.24 5.80
C GLY A 226 17.36 -13.04 6.72
N VAL A 227 17.33 -11.81 6.21
CA VAL A 227 17.47 -10.58 6.98
C VAL A 227 16.09 -10.04 7.32
N LYS A 228 15.82 -9.82 8.61
CA LYS A 228 14.58 -9.21 9.11
C LYS A 228 14.86 -7.80 9.62
N THR A 229 14.31 -6.80 8.94
CA THR A 229 14.34 -5.39 9.35
C THR A 229 12.99 -5.02 9.95
N THR A 230 12.99 -4.47 11.16
CA THR A 230 11.77 -3.99 11.81
C THR A 230 11.91 -2.50 12.05
N ALA A 231 10.99 -1.72 11.49
CA ALA A 231 10.89 -0.29 11.70
C ALA A 231 9.60 0.02 12.47
N SER A 232 9.73 0.77 13.56
CA SER A 232 8.61 1.14 14.42
C SER A 232 8.30 2.62 14.23
N LEU A 233 7.19 2.93 13.57
CA LEU A 233 6.74 4.29 13.33
C LEU A 233 5.84 4.77 14.47
N THR A 234 6.14 5.95 14.99
CA THR A 234 5.28 6.61 15.98
C THR A 234 3.96 7.01 15.34
N THR A 235 2.85 6.64 15.98
CA THR A 235 1.51 7.11 15.61
C THR A 235 1.16 8.37 16.37
N TYR A 236 0.50 9.31 15.71
CA TYR A 236 -0.01 10.54 16.28
C TYR A 236 -1.54 10.52 16.31
N LEU A 237 -2.11 11.31 17.22
CA LEU A 237 -3.56 11.50 17.29
C LEU A 237 -4.10 12.01 15.94
N PRO A 238 -5.19 11.44 15.42
CA PRO A 238 -5.77 11.88 14.17
C PRO A 238 -6.38 13.27 14.33
N GLU A 239 -5.78 14.27 13.70
CA GLU A 239 -6.48 15.51 13.38
C GLU A 239 -7.36 15.20 12.17
N ILE A 240 -8.68 15.14 12.36
CA ILE A 240 -9.66 14.81 11.31
C ILE A 240 -9.64 15.98 10.31
N PRO A 241 -9.09 15.80 9.09
CA PRO A 241 -9.20 16.82 8.07
C PRO A 241 -10.65 16.83 7.59
N GLU A 242 -11.30 17.99 7.52
CA GLU A 242 -12.59 18.09 6.85
C GLU A 242 -12.42 17.66 5.39
N GLU A 243 -13.09 16.56 5.01
CA GLU A 243 -13.10 16.07 3.63
C GLU A 243 -13.86 17.07 2.77
N ILE A 244 -13.31 17.40 1.59
CA ILE A 244 -14.00 18.27 0.64
C ILE A 244 -15.29 17.55 0.21
N PRO A 245 -16.49 18.12 0.50
CA PRO A 245 -17.75 17.51 0.13
C PRO A 245 -17.85 17.49 -1.40
N PHE A 246 -18.19 16.32 -1.95
CA PHE A 246 -18.34 16.13 -3.39
C PHE A 246 -19.61 15.33 -3.66
N ASP A 247 -20.55 15.93 -4.38
CA ASP A 247 -21.81 15.29 -4.73
C ASP A 247 -21.59 14.26 -5.86
N ARG A 248 -21.67 12.98 -5.50
CA ARG A 248 -21.46 11.87 -6.45
C ARG A 248 -22.71 11.55 -7.27
N GLU A 249 -23.88 11.98 -6.82
CA GLU A 249 -25.16 11.68 -7.45
C GLU A 249 -25.49 12.74 -8.51
N ASN A 250 -25.16 14.01 -8.24
CA ASN A 250 -25.40 15.11 -9.15
C ASN A 250 -24.11 15.67 -9.79
N LEU A 251 -23.57 14.92 -10.76
CA LEU A 251 -22.40 15.34 -11.54
C LEU A 251 -22.78 16.29 -12.67
N SER A 252 -22.14 17.47 -12.71
CA SER A 252 -22.23 18.43 -13.82
C SER A 252 -21.58 17.86 -15.09
N PHE A 253 -20.43 17.23 -14.93
CA PHE A 253 -19.78 16.48 -16.00
C PHE A 253 -19.00 15.27 -15.47
N LYS A 254 -18.81 14.29 -16.35
CA LYS A 254 -17.97 13.12 -16.17
C LYS A 254 -17.26 12.79 -17.48
N ILE A 255 -15.94 12.86 -17.46
CA ILE A 255 -15.07 12.54 -18.59
C ILE A 255 -14.09 11.45 -18.14
N ILE A 256 -13.94 10.39 -18.93
CA ILE A 256 -12.92 9.35 -18.70
C ILE A 256 -11.97 9.36 -19.89
N MET A 257 -10.67 9.46 -19.61
CA MET A 257 -9.61 9.47 -20.62
C MET A 257 -8.34 8.82 -20.07
N GLN A 258 -7.32 8.68 -20.93
CA GLN A 258 -6.01 8.19 -20.50
C GLN A 258 -5.29 9.28 -19.71
N ALA A 259 -4.72 8.91 -18.55
CA ALA A 259 -4.17 9.91 -17.62
C ALA A 259 -3.02 10.73 -18.22
N ARG A 260 -2.24 10.12 -19.12
CA ARG A 260 -1.16 10.80 -19.86
C ARG A 260 -1.61 12.04 -20.62
N TYR A 261 -2.84 12.07 -21.17
CA TYR A 261 -3.29 13.23 -21.95
C TYR A 261 -3.47 14.47 -21.08
N LEU A 262 -3.91 14.29 -19.83
CA LEU A 262 -3.99 15.40 -18.87
C LEU A 262 -2.59 15.83 -18.42
N LEU A 263 -1.68 14.88 -18.22
CA LEU A 263 -0.29 15.17 -17.85
C LEU A 263 0.42 15.99 -18.94
N ASP A 264 0.28 15.58 -20.20
CA ASP A 264 0.86 16.29 -21.35
C ASP A 264 0.29 17.71 -21.45
N ALA A 265 -1.03 17.88 -21.28
CA ALA A 265 -1.65 19.20 -21.28
C ALA A 265 -1.14 20.12 -20.15
N LEU A 266 -0.97 19.59 -18.93
CA LEU A 266 -0.40 20.37 -17.83
C LEU A 266 1.09 20.68 -18.05
N ALA A 267 1.83 19.76 -18.66
CA ALA A 267 3.25 19.95 -18.99
C ALA A 267 3.45 21.03 -20.07
N GLU A 268 2.53 21.16 -21.02
CA GLU A 268 2.51 22.24 -22.02
C GLU A 268 2.16 23.60 -21.40
N LEU A 269 1.28 23.63 -20.39
CA LEU A 269 0.92 24.88 -19.70
C LEU A 269 1.99 25.32 -18.68
N ALA A 270 2.71 24.38 -18.06
CA ALA A 270 3.68 24.66 -17.00
C ALA A 270 4.78 25.70 -17.34
N PRO A 271 5.36 25.76 -18.56
CA PRO A 271 6.37 26.75 -18.92
C PRO A 271 5.88 28.20 -18.85
N THR A 272 4.57 28.43 -18.98
CA THR A 272 3.99 29.79 -18.83
C THR A 272 3.87 30.25 -17.37
N GLY A 273 4.11 29.36 -16.42
CA GLY A 273 3.99 29.64 -14.98
C GLY A 273 2.62 30.18 -14.54
N PRO A 274 1.49 29.60 -14.97
CA PRO A 274 0.19 30.15 -14.66
C PRO A 274 -0.13 29.97 -13.17
N SER A 275 -0.69 31.01 -12.53
CA SER A 275 -1.16 30.91 -11.13
C SER A 275 -2.53 30.20 -11.05
N ARG A 276 -3.33 30.37 -12.10
CA ARG A 276 -4.71 29.89 -12.21
C ARG A 276 -4.87 29.01 -13.45
N LEU A 277 -5.62 27.92 -13.28
CA LEU A 277 -6.00 26.98 -14.33
C LEU A 277 -7.51 27.00 -14.49
N THR A 278 -8.00 27.51 -15.61
CA THR A 278 -9.41 27.47 -15.98
C THR A 278 -9.70 26.22 -16.80
N ILE A 279 -10.66 25.44 -16.34
CA ILE A 279 -11.08 24.18 -16.94
C ILE A 279 -12.49 24.38 -17.47
N SER A 280 -12.70 24.17 -18.76
CA SER A 280 -13.99 24.32 -19.43
C SER A 280 -14.40 23.02 -20.09
N ALA A 281 -15.59 22.52 -19.76
CA ALA A 281 -16.19 21.33 -20.35
C ALA A 281 -17.53 21.72 -21.01
N SER A 282 -17.72 21.34 -22.28
CA SER A 282 -18.96 21.66 -23.03
C SER A 282 -19.33 20.59 -24.04
N LYS A 283 -20.61 20.46 -24.40
CA LYS A 283 -21.07 19.46 -25.40
C LYS A 283 -20.53 19.70 -26.81
N ASN A 284 -20.07 20.93 -27.10
CA ASN A 284 -19.55 21.33 -28.40
C ASN A 284 -18.01 21.35 -28.36
N GLN A 285 -17.38 21.29 -29.53
CA GLN A 285 -15.93 21.48 -29.64
C GLN A 285 -15.52 22.81 -28.97
N PRO A 286 -14.43 22.84 -28.15
CA PRO A 286 -13.37 21.83 -27.98
C PRO A 286 -13.65 20.69 -26.99
N TYR A 287 -14.88 20.48 -26.52
CA TYR A 287 -15.32 19.46 -25.54
C TYR A 287 -14.73 19.61 -24.13
N LEU A 288 -13.41 19.68 -24.03
CA LEU A 288 -12.65 20.00 -22.84
C LEU A 288 -11.53 20.98 -23.24
N SER A 289 -11.34 22.02 -22.45
CA SER A 289 -10.27 23.01 -22.63
C SER A 289 -9.63 23.31 -21.29
N LEU A 290 -8.30 23.35 -21.26
CA LEU A 290 -7.51 23.77 -20.11
C LEU A 290 -6.74 25.02 -20.49
N SER A 291 -7.02 26.12 -19.79
CA SER A 291 -6.42 27.42 -20.06
C SER A 291 -5.71 27.95 -18.81
N GLY A 292 -4.46 28.33 -18.96
CA GLY A 292 -3.67 28.99 -17.93
C GLY A 292 -3.29 30.40 -18.36
N ALA A 293 -3.37 31.36 -17.43
CA ALA A 293 -2.84 32.70 -17.62
C ALA A 293 -1.70 32.92 -16.61
N GLY A 294 -0.54 33.33 -17.12
CA GLY A 294 0.63 33.71 -16.33
C GLY A 294 1.25 35.01 -16.83
N ASP A 295 2.29 35.46 -16.14
CA ASP A 295 2.96 36.75 -16.41
C ASP A 295 3.59 36.80 -17.81
N LEU A 296 3.91 35.64 -18.38
CA LEU A 296 4.53 35.48 -19.70
C LEU A 296 3.51 35.32 -20.84
N GLY A 297 2.21 35.37 -20.53
CA GLY A 297 1.11 35.22 -21.48
C GLY A 297 0.09 34.17 -21.06
N SER A 298 -0.92 33.98 -21.92
CA SER A 298 -1.91 32.91 -21.76
C SER A 298 -1.61 31.74 -22.68
N SER A 299 -1.95 30.54 -22.23
CA SER A 299 -1.86 29.32 -23.01
C SER A 299 -3.08 28.46 -22.77
N SER A 300 -3.53 27.77 -23.82
CA SER A 300 -4.73 26.94 -23.77
C SER A 300 -4.50 25.65 -24.55
N VAL A 301 -4.98 24.54 -23.99
CA VAL A 301 -4.93 23.21 -24.57
C VAL A 301 -6.35 22.70 -24.76
N ASP A 302 -6.71 22.45 -26.02
CA ASP A 302 -8.06 22.09 -26.45
C ASP A 302 -8.16 20.63 -26.89
N PHE A 303 -9.14 19.90 -26.35
CA PHE A 303 -9.39 18.48 -26.62
C PHE A 303 -10.43 18.28 -27.73
N ALA A 304 -10.15 18.86 -28.90
CA ALA A 304 -11.11 18.92 -30.00
C ALA A 304 -11.56 17.56 -30.58
N LYS A 305 -10.77 16.49 -30.43
CA LYS A 305 -11.05 15.15 -31.01
C LYS A 305 -11.90 14.24 -30.10
N GLY A 306 -12.87 14.83 -29.38
CA GLY A 306 -13.58 14.23 -28.24
C GLY A 306 -13.84 12.72 -28.26
N ARG A 307 -14.30 12.13 -29.37
CA ARG A 307 -14.69 10.70 -29.42
C ARG A 307 -13.53 9.69 -29.45
N GLU A 308 -12.34 10.07 -29.90
CA GLU A 308 -11.18 9.16 -29.94
C GLU A 308 -10.32 9.26 -28.68
N LEU A 309 -10.28 10.43 -28.05
CA LEU A 309 -9.47 10.69 -26.86
C LEU A 309 -10.21 10.43 -25.54
N LEU A 310 -11.54 10.65 -25.54
CA LEU A 310 -12.38 10.53 -24.35
C LEU A 310 -13.20 9.24 -24.44
N GLU A 311 -12.86 8.25 -23.61
CA GLU A 311 -13.56 6.97 -23.55
C GLU A 311 -14.99 7.13 -23.01
N THR A 312 -15.20 8.08 -22.10
CA THR A 312 -16.52 8.46 -21.60
C THR A 312 -16.62 9.97 -21.62
N PHE A 313 -17.76 10.48 -22.10
CA PHE A 313 -18.03 11.90 -22.16
C PHE A 313 -19.50 12.15 -21.85
N SER A 314 -19.78 12.58 -20.63
CA SER A 314 -21.12 12.96 -20.18
C SER A 314 -21.05 14.38 -19.61
N ILE A 315 -21.82 15.29 -20.19
CA ILE A 315 -21.91 16.68 -19.73
C ILE A 315 -23.39 17.02 -19.65
N GLN A 316 -23.83 17.55 -18.52
CA GLN A 316 -25.19 18.09 -18.38
C GLN A 316 -25.26 19.45 -19.09
N ASP A 317 -24.53 20.43 -18.56
CA ASP A 317 -24.45 21.80 -19.07
C ASP A 317 -23.01 22.25 -19.24
N ARG A 318 -22.80 23.39 -19.92
CA ARG A 318 -21.47 24.00 -20.00
C ARG A 318 -20.99 24.29 -18.58
N TRP A 319 -19.83 23.73 -18.25
CA TRP A 319 -19.21 23.88 -16.95
C TRP A 319 -17.85 24.54 -17.12
N THR A 320 -17.56 25.58 -16.35
CA THR A 320 -16.28 26.28 -16.39
C THR A 320 -15.91 26.70 -14.99
N GLN A 321 -14.73 26.27 -14.53
CA GLN A 321 -14.24 26.62 -13.20
C GLN A 321 -12.73 26.83 -13.22
N THR A 322 -12.25 27.66 -12.30
CA THR A 322 -10.83 28.01 -12.17
C THR A 322 -10.26 27.44 -10.88
N TYR A 323 -9.04 26.90 -10.93
CA TYR A 323 -8.34 26.29 -9.80
C TYR A 323 -6.93 26.86 -9.68
N LYS A 324 -6.31 26.75 -8.50
CA LYS A 324 -4.87 27.03 -8.37
C LYS A 324 -4.07 25.99 -9.16
N PHE A 325 -3.23 26.44 -10.09
CA PHE A 325 -2.49 25.55 -10.98
C PHE A 325 -1.56 24.61 -10.19
N ASP A 326 -0.87 25.11 -9.17
CA ASP A 326 0.03 24.31 -8.33
C ASP A 326 -0.68 23.15 -7.61
N LEU A 327 -1.93 23.33 -7.19
CA LEU A 327 -2.71 22.27 -6.56
C LEU A 327 -3.02 21.17 -7.56
N ILE A 328 -3.47 21.51 -8.76
CA ILE A 328 -3.73 20.51 -9.81
C ILE A 328 -2.44 19.82 -10.24
N LYS A 329 -1.36 20.59 -10.42
CA LYS A 329 -0.02 20.10 -10.76
C LYS A 329 0.54 19.13 -9.72
N SER A 330 0.19 19.27 -8.44
CA SER A 330 0.62 18.32 -7.40
C SER A 330 0.19 16.87 -7.71
N SER A 331 -0.94 16.67 -8.40
CA SER A 331 -1.40 15.34 -8.82
C SER A 331 -0.67 14.76 -10.04
N SER A 332 0.33 15.45 -10.60
CA SER A 332 1.07 15.00 -11.81
C SER A 332 1.76 13.63 -11.63
N GLU A 333 2.25 13.33 -10.43
CA GLU A 333 2.86 12.01 -10.15
C GLU A 333 1.82 10.89 -10.18
N ALA A 334 0.58 11.16 -9.75
CA ALA A 334 -0.54 10.23 -9.94
C ALA A 334 -0.90 10.07 -11.42
N MET A 335 -0.91 11.16 -12.20
CA MET A 335 -1.16 11.11 -13.64
C MET A 335 -0.12 10.28 -14.40
N ARG A 336 1.14 10.31 -13.93
CA ARG A 336 2.26 9.57 -14.54
C ARG A 336 2.10 8.05 -14.43
N ILE A 337 1.61 7.56 -13.28
CA ILE A 337 1.51 6.12 -13.02
C ILE A 337 0.15 5.53 -13.39
N ALA A 338 -0.89 6.36 -13.48
CA ALA A 338 -2.25 5.91 -13.74
C ALA A 338 -2.45 5.53 -15.22
N SER A 339 -3.23 4.47 -15.47
CA SER A 339 -3.64 4.10 -16.83
C SER A 339 -4.79 4.99 -17.31
N LYS A 340 -5.76 5.24 -16.43
CA LYS A 340 -6.96 6.05 -16.72
C LYS A 340 -7.23 7.08 -15.63
N ILE A 341 -7.90 8.16 -16.02
CA ILE A 341 -8.42 9.18 -15.12
C ILE A 341 -9.92 9.36 -15.36
N SER A 342 -10.69 9.37 -14.27
CA SER A 342 -12.07 9.83 -14.25
C SER A 342 -12.09 11.27 -13.74
N PHE A 343 -12.35 12.19 -14.66
CA PHE A 343 -12.43 13.63 -14.47
C PHE A 343 -13.90 14.01 -14.20
N ARG A 344 -14.21 14.52 -13.00
CA ARG A 344 -15.60 14.79 -12.59
C ARG A 344 -15.72 16.16 -11.93
N GLY A 345 -16.79 16.88 -12.25
CA GLY A 345 -17.15 18.12 -11.57
C GLY A 345 -18.58 18.07 -11.07
N ASP A 346 -18.81 18.63 -9.88
CA ASP A 346 -20.16 18.77 -9.32
C ASP A 346 -20.76 20.16 -9.61
N ALA A 347 -21.97 20.41 -9.10
CA ALA A 347 -22.68 21.68 -9.25
C ALA A 347 -22.07 22.81 -8.40
N GLN A 348 -21.35 22.49 -7.32
CA GLN A 348 -20.67 23.45 -6.46
C GLN A 348 -19.32 23.90 -7.06
N GLY A 349 -18.88 23.26 -8.14
CA GLY A 349 -17.60 23.54 -8.79
C GLY A 349 -16.42 22.78 -8.19
N VAL A 350 -16.64 21.82 -7.30
CA VAL A 350 -15.58 20.93 -6.81
C VAL A 350 -15.18 19.98 -7.93
N LEU A 351 -13.88 19.86 -8.15
CA LEU A 351 -13.28 18.95 -9.11
C LEU A 351 -12.79 17.69 -8.39
N SER A 352 -13.21 16.51 -8.84
CA SER A 352 -12.69 15.22 -8.39
C SER A 352 -11.94 14.53 -9.53
N LEU A 353 -10.67 14.22 -9.28
CA LEU A 353 -9.80 13.44 -10.15
C LEU A 353 -9.58 12.06 -9.54
N GLN A 354 -10.19 11.04 -10.14
CA GLN A 354 -9.98 9.66 -9.72
C GLN A 354 -9.07 8.95 -10.71
N PHE A 355 -7.90 8.55 -10.24
CA PHE A 355 -6.91 7.82 -11.01
C PHE A 355 -7.04 6.33 -10.79
N MET A 356 -7.04 5.58 -11.89
CA MET A 356 -6.97 4.13 -11.89
C MET A 356 -5.51 3.72 -12.12
N VAL A 357 -4.91 3.08 -11.13
CA VAL A 357 -3.52 2.60 -11.18
C VAL A 357 -3.55 1.08 -11.25
N GLU A 358 -2.97 0.53 -12.31
CA GLU A 358 -2.78 -0.92 -12.46
C GLU A 358 -1.47 -1.31 -11.80
N VAL A 359 -1.57 -2.16 -10.79
CA VAL A 359 -0.44 -2.53 -9.95
C VAL A 359 0.01 -3.95 -10.30
N GLU A 360 1.31 -4.12 -10.54
CA GLU A 360 1.92 -5.41 -10.85
C GLU A 360 1.66 -6.43 -9.72
N GLY A 361 0.92 -7.49 -10.02
CA GLY A 361 0.59 -8.57 -9.08
C GLY A 361 -0.51 -8.27 -8.05
N GLY A 362 -1.09 -7.07 -8.06
CA GLY A 362 -2.03 -6.60 -7.01
C GLY A 362 -3.41 -6.15 -7.49
N GLY A 363 -3.69 -6.20 -8.80
CA GLY A 363 -4.95 -5.74 -9.37
C GLY A 363 -4.98 -4.23 -9.59
N VAL A 364 -6.15 -3.61 -9.39
CA VAL A 364 -6.38 -2.19 -9.65
C VAL A 364 -6.53 -1.44 -8.33
N SER A 365 -5.80 -0.34 -8.18
CA SER A 365 -5.91 0.60 -7.06
C SER A 365 -6.41 1.96 -7.54
N PHE A 366 -6.99 2.73 -6.63
CA PHE A 366 -7.53 4.04 -6.95
C PHE A 366 -6.89 5.13 -6.08
N LEU A 367 -6.59 6.26 -6.72
CA LEU A 367 -6.22 7.51 -6.05
C LEU A 367 -7.32 8.53 -6.32
N ASP A 368 -7.81 9.22 -5.30
CA ASP A 368 -8.82 10.27 -5.43
C ASP A 368 -8.21 11.60 -4.99
N PHE A 369 -8.34 12.62 -5.83
CA PHE A 369 -7.93 13.98 -5.54
C PHE A 369 -9.13 14.90 -5.68
N ARG A 370 -9.28 15.82 -4.74
CA ARG A 370 -10.37 16.80 -4.76
C ARG A 370 -9.83 18.20 -4.65
N PHE A 371 -10.38 19.09 -5.47
CA PHE A 371 -9.97 20.48 -5.56
C PHE A 371 -11.18 21.40 -5.48
N VAL A 372 -11.07 22.41 -4.62
CA VAL A 372 -12.06 23.48 -4.48
C VAL A 372 -11.74 24.57 -5.51
N PRO A 373 -12.76 25.12 -6.19
CA PRO A 373 -12.55 26.20 -7.15
C PRO A 373 -12.04 27.47 -6.47
N PHE A 374 -11.32 28.27 -7.24
CA PHE A 374 -10.93 29.61 -6.85
C PHE A 374 -12.15 30.51 -7.00
N ILE A 375 -12.67 31.03 -5.89
CA ILE A 375 -13.76 32.00 -5.91
C ILE A 375 -13.14 33.34 -6.30
N THR A 376 -13.48 33.86 -7.49
CA THR A 376 -13.31 35.28 -7.79
C THR A 376 -14.33 36.03 -6.94
N HIS A 377 -13.87 36.73 -5.90
CA HIS A 377 -14.67 37.81 -5.37
C HIS A 377 -14.81 38.85 -6.48
N GLU A 378 -16.04 39.26 -6.79
CA GLU A 378 -16.39 40.25 -7.81
C GLU A 378 -15.83 41.67 -7.50
N ASP A 379 -14.97 41.83 -6.49
CA ASP A 379 -14.45 43.12 -6.04
C ASP A 379 -13.13 43.54 -6.73
N ASP A 380 -12.55 42.69 -7.59
CA ASP A 380 -11.29 43.01 -8.31
C ASP A 380 -11.53 43.68 -9.70
N GLU A 381 -12.78 43.98 -10.08
CA GLU A 381 -13.10 44.63 -11.37
C GLU A 381 -13.18 46.18 -11.32
N ASP A 382 -12.97 46.83 -10.16
CA ASP A 382 -13.18 48.29 -10.00
C ASP A 382 -11.90 49.15 -9.97
N GLU A 383 -10.67 48.60 -10.11
CA GLU A 383 -9.41 49.38 -10.05
C GLU A 383 -8.72 49.68 -11.40
N GLU A 384 -9.32 49.36 -12.55
CA GLU A 384 -8.78 49.74 -13.88
C GLU A 384 -9.65 50.76 -14.63
N GLY A 385 -10.15 51.79 -13.92
CA GLY A 385 -11.13 52.74 -14.48
C GLY A 385 -10.89 54.24 -14.24
N GLN A 386 -9.78 54.67 -13.63
CA GLN A 386 -9.48 56.10 -13.46
C GLN A 386 -7.98 56.34 -13.60
N ASP A 387 -7.54 56.68 -14.81
CA ASP A 387 -6.38 57.56 -15.05
C ASP A 387 -6.37 57.97 -16.55
N GLU A 388 -7.42 58.67 -16.97
CA GLU A 388 -7.38 59.58 -18.12
C GLU A 388 -8.18 60.84 -17.73
N ASP A 389 -7.49 61.85 -17.21
CA ASP A 389 -7.71 63.29 -17.50
C ASP A 389 -6.93 64.16 -16.49
N GLU A 390 -5.72 64.60 -16.86
CA GLU A 390 -5.23 65.98 -16.67
C GLU A 390 -4.00 66.30 -17.55
#